data_AF-A0A258UYD4-F1
#
_entry.id   AF-A0A258UYD4-F1
#
_cell.length_a   1.000
_cell.length_b   1.000
_cell.length_c   1.000
_cell.angle_alpha   90.00
_cell.angle_beta   90.00
_cell.angle_gamma   90.00
#
_symmetry.space_group_name_H-M   'P 1'
#
loop_
_entity.id
_entity.type
_entity.pdbx_description
1 polymer ?
#
loop_
_entity_poly.entity_id
_entity_poly.type
_entity_poly.pdbx_seq_one_letter_code
_entity_poly.pdbx_strand_id
1 'polypeptide(L)'
;MAAVKRTTILYLVLATIALLAAIVVPFTVYRSGSTALPQWSSAVRPGPLSSAHALLEGKCESCHTPNQGIKAETCIACHASAPELLMKPATAFHANLKECGGCHIEHQGRTLRPVRMDHLVLEKIAKRATGQVAKLDCQSCHTPRDIHKGFFGPECASCHTTASWKISGFLHPSPKSTECSQCHKAPPSHYMMHFEMMDKMISGEKRARVDQCFSCHQTDSFNNIKGVGMVKVH
;
A
#
# COMPACT_ATOMS: atom_id res chain seq x y z
N MET A 1 23.07 -64.01 1.15
CA MET A 1 22.48 -62.74 0.67
C MET A 1 21.75 -62.11 1.85
N ALA A 2 22.19 -60.94 2.32
CA ALA A 2 21.55 -60.29 3.46
C ALA A 2 20.13 -59.82 3.06
N ALA A 3 19.11 -60.22 3.81
CA ALA A 3 17.74 -59.82 3.56
C ALA A 3 17.61 -58.30 3.68
N VAL A 4 17.21 -57.63 2.61
CA VAL A 4 16.96 -56.18 2.61
C VAL A 4 15.84 -55.89 3.61
N LYS A 5 16.10 -55.00 4.58
CA LYS A 5 15.10 -54.63 5.58
C LYS A 5 13.90 -54.00 4.88
N ARG A 6 12.68 -54.36 5.30
CA ARG A 6 11.42 -53.80 4.76
C ARG A 6 11.41 -52.26 4.76
N THR A 7 12.06 -51.64 5.73
CA THR A 7 12.25 -50.18 5.81
C THR A 7 13.08 -49.63 4.65
N THR A 8 14.16 -50.31 4.26
CA THR A 8 14.98 -49.92 3.10
C THR A 8 14.20 -50.00 1.80
N ILE A 9 13.37 -51.05 1.62
CA ILE A 9 12.48 -51.16 0.45
C ILE A 9 11.46 -50.02 0.44
N LEU A 10 10.84 -49.71 1.59
CA LEU A 10 9.90 -48.59 1.73
C LEU A 10 10.56 -47.25 1.35
N TYR A 11 11.75 -46.96 1.87
CA TYR A 11 12.47 -45.72 1.54
C TYR A 11 12.86 -45.64 0.06
N LEU A 12 13.28 -46.75 -0.55
CA LEU A 12 13.59 -46.78 -1.97
C LEU A 12 12.34 -46.52 -2.83
N VAL A 13 11.20 -47.12 -2.49
CA VAL A 13 9.93 -46.89 -3.19
C VAL A 13 9.48 -45.43 -3.05
N LEU A 14 9.58 -44.84 -1.85
CA LEU A 14 9.24 -43.43 -1.64
C LEU A 14 10.18 -42.50 -2.43
N ALA A 15 11.48 -42.81 -2.44
CA ALA A 15 12.46 -42.02 -3.18
C ALA A 15 12.24 -42.10 -4.70
N THR A 16 11.93 -43.27 -5.25
CA THR A 16 11.64 -43.41 -6.68
C THR A 16 10.33 -42.72 -7.06
N ILE A 17 9.29 -42.82 -6.24
CA ILE A 17 8.03 -42.07 -6.46
C ILE A 17 8.30 -40.56 -6.45
N ALA A 18 9.07 -40.05 -5.48
CA ALA A 18 9.41 -38.63 -5.41
C ALA A 18 10.20 -38.18 -6.64
N LEU A 19 11.17 -38.98 -7.10
CA LEU A 19 11.98 -38.68 -8.29
C LEU A 19 11.12 -38.66 -9.56
N LEU A 20 10.23 -39.65 -9.71
CA LEU A 20 9.28 -39.72 -10.82
C LEU A 20 8.32 -38.52 -10.79
N ALA A 21 7.76 -38.17 -9.63
CA ALA A 21 6.89 -37.00 -9.49
C ALA A 21 7.62 -35.69 -9.84
N ALA A 22 8.87 -35.53 -9.43
CA ALA A 22 9.69 -34.36 -9.74
C ALA A 22 9.99 -34.16 -11.23
N ILE A 23 9.83 -35.21 -12.06
CA ILE A 23 10.03 -35.14 -13.51
C ILE A 23 8.68 -35.08 -14.24
N VAL A 24 7.75 -35.99 -13.90
CA VAL A 24 6.47 -36.14 -14.59
C VAL A 24 5.58 -34.92 -14.37
N VAL A 25 5.55 -34.35 -13.15
CA VAL A 25 4.69 -33.19 -12.85
C VAL A 25 5.14 -31.94 -13.62
N PRO A 26 6.41 -31.50 -13.58
CA PRO A 26 6.83 -30.36 -14.40
C PRO A 26 6.66 -30.60 -15.90
N PHE A 27 6.94 -31.81 -16.38
CA PHE A 27 6.80 -32.15 -17.80
C PHE A 27 5.34 -32.06 -18.27
N THR A 28 4.40 -32.62 -17.50
CA THR A 28 2.96 -32.56 -17.82
C THR A 28 2.41 -31.15 -17.71
N VAL A 29 2.79 -30.37 -16.69
CA VAL A 29 2.42 -28.96 -16.57
C VAL A 29 2.95 -28.14 -17.75
N TYR A 30 4.20 -28.35 -18.16
CA TYR A 30 4.79 -27.64 -19.30
C TYR A 30 4.12 -27.99 -20.63
N ARG A 31 3.76 -29.27 -20.83
CA ARG A 31 3.18 -29.76 -22.08
C ARG A 31 1.67 -29.55 -22.20
N SER A 32 0.95 -29.64 -21.08
CA SER A 32 -0.52 -29.77 -21.07
C SER A 32 -1.21 -28.79 -20.10
N GLY A 33 -0.45 -27.99 -19.36
CA GLY A 33 -0.96 -27.02 -18.39
C GLY A 33 -1.32 -27.64 -17.04
N SER A 34 -1.48 -26.77 -16.02
CA SER A 34 -1.81 -27.14 -14.64
C SER A 34 -3.16 -27.82 -14.47
N THR A 35 -4.10 -27.60 -15.40
CA THR A 35 -5.42 -28.22 -15.39
C THR A 35 -5.37 -29.73 -15.66
N ALA A 36 -4.29 -30.23 -16.28
CA ALA A 36 -4.08 -31.66 -16.48
C ALA A 36 -3.77 -32.41 -15.17
N LEU A 37 -3.36 -31.69 -14.11
CA LEU A 37 -3.06 -32.23 -12.79
C LEU A 37 -3.80 -31.44 -11.69
N PRO A 38 -5.12 -31.61 -11.54
CA PRO A 38 -5.93 -30.82 -10.60
C PRO A 38 -5.55 -31.03 -9.12
N GLN A 39 -5.02 -32.21 -8.77
CA GLN A 39 -4.52 -32.50 -7.41
C GLN A 39 -3.17 -31.81 -7.12
N TRP A 40 -2.37 -31.55 -8.15
CA TRP A 40 -1.13 -30.80 -8.00
C TRP A 40 -1.42 -29.33 -7.73
N SER A 41 -2.31 -28.72 -8.53
CA SER A 41 -2.64 -27.31 -8.39
C SER A 41 -3.28 -27.00 -7.03
N SER A 42 -4.13 -27.87 -6.50
CA SER A 42 -4.68 -27.70 -5.15
C SER A 42 -3.62 -27.78 -4.04
N ALA A 43 -2.58 -28.61 -4.22
CA ALA A 43 -1.51 -28.80 -3.23
C ALA A 43 -0.50 -27.64 -3.18
N VAL A 44 -0.26 -26.96 -4.30
CA VAL A 44 0.78 -25.89 -4.39
C VAL A 44 0.24 -24.47 -4.39
N ARG A 45 -1.09 -24.30 -4.28
CA ARG A 45 -1.74 -22.99 -4.25
C ARG A 45 -1.53 -22.30 -2.90
N PRO A 46 -0.91 -21.10 -2.86
CA PRO A 46 -0.70 -20.37 -1.60
C PRO A 46 -2.01 -19.95 -0.92
N GLY A 47 -3.04 -19.68 -1.72
CA GLY A 47 -4.35 -19.22 -1.28
C GLY A 47 -5.28 -18.96 -2.47
N PRO A 48 -6.57 -18.68 -2.22
CA PRO A 48 -7.50 -18.36 -3.29
C PRO A 48 -7.16 -17.02 -3.94
N LEU A 49 -7.49 -16.88 -5.23
CA LEU A 49 -7.36 -15.61 -5.92
C LEU A 49 -8.36 -14.57 -5.37
N SER A 50 -8.11 -13.30 -5.62
CA SER A 50 -9.02 -12.19 -5.35
C SER A 50 -10.36 -12.39 -6.08
N SER A 51 -11.40 -11.70 -5.63
CA SER A 51 -12.71 -11.76 -6.30
C SER A 51 -12.63 -11.32 -7.77
N ALA A 52 -11.75 -10.38 -8.10
CA ALA A 52 -11.57 -9.87 -9.46
C ALA A 52 -11.02 -10.93 -10.42
N HIS A 53 -10.15 -11.82 -9.94
CA HIS A 53 -9.54 -12.89 -10.74
C HIS A 53 -10.13 -14.27 -10.47
N ALA A 54 -11.32 -14.36 -9.87
CA ALA A 54 -11.90 -15.64 -9.48
C ALA A 54 -12.09 -16.63 -10.65
N LEU A 55 -12.31 -16.12 -11.86
CA LEU A 55 -12.46 -16.92 -13.09
C LEU A 55 -11.16 -17.59 -13.58
N LEU A 56 -10.02 -17.17 -13.04
CA LEU A 56 -8.69 -17.72 -13.33
C LEU A 56 -8.27 -18.81 -12.34
N GLU A 57 -9.14 -19.16 -11.38
CA GLU A 57 -8.86 -20.18 -10.38
C GLU A 57 -8.48 -21.52 -11.05
N GLY A 58 -7.31 -22.06 -10.68
CA GLY A 58 -6.80 -23.32 -11.25
C GLY A 58 -6.18 -23.21 -12.65
N LYS A 59 -6.13 -22.01 -13.25
CA LYS A 59 -5.46 -21.74 -14.53
C LYS A 59 -4.12 -21.04 -14.29
N CYS A 60 -3.17 -21.75 -13.69
CA CYS A 60 -1.91 -21.15 -13.22
C CYS A 60 -1.14 -20.45 -14.36
N GLU A 61 -1.17 -21.02 -15.55
CA GLU A 61 -0.46 -20.53 -16.74
C GLU A 61 -1.04 -19.23 -17.30
N SER A 62 -2.23 -18.81 -16.84
CA SER A 62 -2.80 -17.50 -17.20
C SER A 62 -1.97 -16.33 -16.62
N CYS A 63 -1.17 -16.59 -15.58
CA CYS A 63 -0.30 -15.58 -14.99
C CYS A 63 1.16 -16.06 -14.87
N HIS A 64 1.38 -17.34 -14.57
CA HIS A 64 2.73 -17.89 -14.36
C HIS A 64 3.28 -18.57 -15.62
N THR A 65 4.44 -18.12 -16.06
CA THR A 65 5.27 -18.88 -17.01
C THR A 65 6.05 -19.95 -16.23
N PRO A 66 6.02 -21.23 -16.66
CA PRO A 66 6.80 -22.29 -16.04
C PRO A 66 8.28 -21.88 -15.88
N ASN A 67 8.83 -22.10 -14.68
CA ASN A 67 10.22 -21.76 -14.29
C ASN A 67 10.59 -20.25 -14.31
N GLN A 68 9.68 -19.35 -14.66
CA GLN A 68 9.96 -17.91 -14.72
C GLN A 68 9.01 -17.07 -13.84
N GLY A 69 7.88 -17.66 -13.42
CA GLY A 69 6.88 -16.95 -12.62
C GLY A 69 6.07 -15.97 -13.47
N ILE A 70 5.57 -14.91 -12.83
CA ILE A 70 4.71 -13.92 -13.49
C ILE A 70 5.54 -12.91 -14.29
N LYS A 71 4.97 -12.41 -15.39
CA LYS A 71 5.54 -11.34 -16.19
C LYS A 71 4.55 -10.20 -16.38
N ALA A 72 5.01 -8.98 -16.65
CA ALA A 72 4.09 -7.86 -16.83
C ALA A 72 3.21 -8.02 -18.08
N GLU A 73 3.74 -8.65 -19.14
CA GLU A 73 3.04 -8.82 -20.41
C GLU A 73 1.76 -9.67 -20.25
N THR A 74 1.75 -10.67 -19.35
CA THR A 74 0.55 -11.47 -19.08
C THR A 74 -0.56 -10.64 -18.44
N CYS A 75 -0.20 -9.70 -17.56
CA CYS A 75 -1.15 -8.77 -16.96
C CYS A 75 -1.68 -7.78 -18.00
N ILE A 76 -0.77 -7.20 -18.78
CA ILE A 76 -1.10 -6.20 -19.81
C ILE A 76 -1.99 -6.80 -20.88
N ALA A 77 -1.78 -8.04 -21.30
CA ALA A 77 -2.59 -8.69 -22.33
C ALA A 77 -4.10 -8.71 -21.99
N CYS A 78 -4.46 -8.96 -20.73
CA CYS A 78 -5.86 -8.92 -20.29
C CYS A 78 -6.35 -7.50 -19.95
N HIS A 79 -5.47 -6.62 -19.44
CA HIS A 79 -5.83 -5.26 -19.03
C HIS A 79 -5.65 -4.21 -20.13
N ALA A 80 -5.25 -4.59 -21.34
CA ALA A 80 -5.03 -3.68 -22.46
C ALA A 80 -6.29 -2.85 -22.82
N SER A 81 -7.47 -3.43 -22.63
CA SER A 81 -8.77 -2.77 -22.88
C SER A 81 -9.28 -1.92 -21.71
N ALA A 82 -8.57 -1.92 -20.58
CA ALA A 82 -8.90 -1.17 -19.37
C ALA A 82 -7.72 -0.27 -18.95
N PRO A 83 -7.29 0.69 -19.81
CA PRO A 83 -6.13 1.53 -19.54
C PRO A 83 -6.25 2.32 -18.24
N GLU A 84 -7.47 2.66 -17.80
CA GLU A 84 -7.73 3.30 -16.51
C GLU A 84 -7.28 2.45 -15.29
N LEU A 85 -7.24 1.12 -15.43
CA LEU A 85 -6.70 0.22 -14.40
C LEU A 85 -5.17 0.19 -14.41
N LEU A 86 -4.55 0.50 -15.55
CA LEU A 86 -3.10 0.62 -15.72
C LEU A 86 -2.59 2.06 -15.42
N MET A 87 -3.48 3.06 -15.46
CA MET A 87 -3.11 4.49 -15.44
C MET A 87 -3.51 5.25 -14.16
N LYS A 88 -3.98 4.59 -13.10
CA LYS A 88 -4.46 5.29 -11.89
C LYS A 88 -3.36 5.50 -10.83
N PRO A 89 -3.27 6.67 -10.16
CA PRO A 89 -3.29 8.05 -10.65
C PRO A 89 -1.92 8.45 -11.25
N ALA A 90 -1.87 9.59 -11.94
CA ALA A 90 -0.68 10.25 -12.52
C ALA A 90 0.39 10.61 -11.49
N THR A 91 0.95 9.60 -10.85
CA THR A 91 2.21 9.68 -10.14
C THR A 91 3.27 9.27 -11.16
N ALA A 92 4.35 10.04 -11.28
CA ALA A 92 5.46 9.74 -12.19
C ALA A 92 5.98 8.29 -12.05
N PHE A 93 5.72 7.68 -10.89
CA PHE A 93 6.05 6.31 -10.53
C PHE A 93 5.42 5.23 -11.43
N HIS A 94 4.13 5.28 -11.76
CA HIS A 94 3.48 4.17 -12.51
C HIS A 94 3.84 4.14 -14.00
N ALA A 95 4.36 5.23 -14.55
CA ALA A 95 4.63 5.36 -15.99
C ALA A 95 5.76 4.45 -16.51
N ASN A 96 6.67 4.01 -15.64
CA ASN A 96 7.88 3.28 -16.04
C ASN A 96 8.02 1.88 -15.40
N LEU A 97 6.98 1.39 -14.73
CA LEU A 97 7.04 0.10 -14.02
C LEU A 97 6.82 -1.07 -14.97
N LYS A 98 7.80 -1.98 -15.03
CA LYS A 98 7.74 -3.25 -15.75
C LYS A 98 7.47 -4.46 -14.85
N GLU A 99 7.27 -4.24 -13.55
CA GLU A 99 6.98 -5.29 -12.57
C GLU A 99 5.68 -4.93 -11.82
N CYS A 100 4.62 -5.71 -12.02
CA CYS A 100 3.32 -5.46 -11.38
C CYS A 100 3.16 -6.20 -10.05
N GLY A 101 3.57 -7.47 -10.00
CA GLY A 101 3.21 -8.39 -8.91
C GLY A 101 3.91 -8.14 -7.57
N GLY A 102 4.90 -7.25 -7.53
CA GLY A 102 5.48 -6.79 -6.27
C GLY A 102 4.50 -5.95 -5.44
N CYS A 103 3.64 -5.19 -6.12
CA CYS A 103 2.63 -4.33 -5.49
C CYS A 103 1.22 -4.90 -5.67
N HIS A 104 0.95 -5.49 -6.83
CA HIS A 104 -0.29 -6.17 -7.15
C HIS A 104 -0.23 -7.64 -6.79
N ILE A 105 -0.30 -7.92 -5.49
CA ILE A 105 -0.09 -9.27 -4.96
C ILE A 105 -1.41 -10.03 -4.93
N GLU A 106 -1.44 -11.16 -5.63
CA GLU A 106 -2.54 -12.10 -5.66
C GLU A 106 -2.36 -13.23 -4.62
N HIS A 107 -3.30 -14.18 -4.52
CA HIS A 107 -3.34 -15.27 -3.53
C HIS A 107 -3.55 -14.82 -2.09
N GLN A 108 -4.05 -13.60 -1.88
CA GLN A 108 -4.38 -13.07 -0.56
C GLN A 108 -5.82 -13.39 -0.13
N GLY A 109 -6.58 -14.09 -0.98
CA GLY A 109 -7.97 -14.44 -0.76
C GLY A 109 -8.95 -13.47 -1.40
N ARG A 110 -10.23 -13.86 -1.36
CA ARG A 110 -11.30 -13.27 -2.17
C ARG A 110 -11.60 -11.81 -1.81
N THR A 111 -11.48 -11.44 -0.55
CA THR A 111 -11.93 -10.15 -0.02
C THR A 111 -10.86 -9.06 -0.09
N LEU A 112 -9.58 -9.44 -0.15
CA LEU A 112 -8.48 -8.49 -0.20
C LEU A 112 -8.29 -8.01 -1.64
N ARG A 113 -8.18 -6.68 -1.80
CA ARG A 113 -7.77 -6.09 -3.07
C ARG A 113 -6.29 -6.44 -3.30
N PRO A 114 -5.90 -6.87 -4.51
CA PRO A 114 -4.52 -7.25 -4.81
C PRO A 114 -3.69 -5.99 -5.04
N VAL A 115 -3.57 -5.17 -4.00
CA VAL A 115 -2.76 -3.95 -3.96
C VAL A 115 -2.19 -3.81 -2.56
N ARG A 116 -0.87 -3.90 -2.44
CA ARG A 116 -0.13 -3.66 -1.21
C ARG A 116 1.08 -2.79 -1.53
N MET A 117 1.13 -1.61 -0.94
CA MET A 117 2.31 -0.76 -1.01
C MET A 117 3.33 -1.23 0.02
N ASP A 118 4.49 -1.71 -0.44
CA ASP A 118 5.62 -2.12 0.40
C ASP A 118 6.88 -1.41 -0.08
N HIS A 119 7.43 -0.52 0.75
CA HIS A 119 8.60 0.28 0.42
C HIS A 119 9.86 -0.58 0.17
N LEU A 120 9.97 -1.78 0.75
CA LEU A 120 11.09 -2.69 0.49
C LEU A 120 11.02 -3.29 -0.91
N VAL A 121 9.82 -3.52 -1.43
CA VAL A 121 9.63 -3.96 -2.82
C VAL A 121 10.03 -2.82 -3.76
N LEU A 122 9.65 -1.58 -3.45
CA LEU A 122 10.04 -0.41 -4.23
C LEU A 122 11.55 -0.22 -4.30
N GLU A 123 12.25 -0.33 -3.17
CA GLU A 123 13.70 -0.22 -3.10
C GLU A 123 14.39 -1.28 -3.98
N LYS A 124 13.90 -2.53 -3.95
CA LYS A 124 14.42 -3.61 -4.78
C LYS A 124 14.21 -3.37 -6.27
N ILE A 125 13.02 -2.90 -6.65
CA ILE A 125 12.71 -2.56 -8.05
C ILE A 125 13.60 -1.41 -8.52
N ALA A 126 13.71 -0.35 -7.72
CA ALA A 126 14.56 0.81 -8.04
C ALA A 126 16.02 0.39 -8.21
N LYS A 127 16.57 -0.41 -7.28
CA LYS A 127 17.94 -0.91 -7.35
C LYS A 127 18.21 -1.75 -8.59
N ARG A 128 17.26 -2.59 -9.02
CA ARG A 128 17.39 -3.36 -10.26
C ARG A 128 17.38 -2.47 -11.50
N ALA A 129 16.56 -1.42 -11.49
CA ALA A 129 16.42 -0.51 -12.62
C ALA A 129 17.61 0.45 -12.79
N THR A 130 18.17 0.96 -11.68
CA THR A 130 19.18 2.04 -11.72
C THR A 130 20.56 1.60 -11.23
N GLY A 131 20.69 0.43 -10.60
CA GLY A 131 21.91 -0.01 -9.93
C GLY A 131 22.20 0.71 -8.61
N GLN A 132 21.36 1.66 -8.20
CA GLN A 132 21.55 2.48 -7.01
C GLN A 132 20.41 2.29 -6.01
N VAL A 133 20.71 2.45 -4.72
CA VAL A 133 19.68 2.53 -3.68
C VAL A 133 19.01 3.90 -3.81
N ALA A 134 17.69 3.91 -3.98
CA ALA A 134 16.94 5.16 -4.08
C ALA A 134 17.06 5.96 -2.77
N LYS A 135 17.35 7.26 -2.87
CA LYS A 135 17.28 8.16 -1.72
C LYS A 135 15.82 8.20 -1.24
N LEU A 136 15.62 8.12 0.07
CA LEU A 136 14.29 8.25 0.66
C LEU A 136 13.77 9.68 0.43
N ASP A 137 12.73 9.80 -0.39
CA ASP A 137 12.01 11.05 -0.65
C ASP A 137 10.50 10.78 -0.56
N CYS A 138 9.97 10.92 0.65
CA CYS A 138 8.56 10.67 0.95
C CYS A 138 7.63 11.59 0.14
N GLN A 139 8.05 12.83 -0.08
CA GLN A 139 7.22 13.87 -0.69
C GLN A 139 6.98 13.62 -2.18
N SER A 140 7.94 13.00 -2.88
CA SER A 140 7.81 12.63 -4.30
C SER A 140 6.50 11.86 -4.63
N CYS A 141 6.00 11.08 -3.67
CA CYS A 141 4.77 10.28 -3.82
C CYS A 141 3.65 10.68 -2.86
N HIS A 142 3.96 11.17 -1.65
CA HIS A 142 2.97 11.39 -0.59
C HIS A 142 2.48 12.82 -0.45
N THR A 143 3.02 13.79 -1.21
CA THR A 143 2.56 15.20 -1.15
C THR A 143 1.04 15.36 -1.28
N PRO A 144 0.32 14.70 -2.23
CA PRO A 144 -1.14 14.85 -2.33
C PRO A 144 -1.92 14.28 -1.14
N ARG A 145 -1.27 13.49 -0.27
CA ARG A 145 -1.85 12.84 0.91
C ARG A 145 -1.32 13.42 2.22
N ASP A 146 -0.47 14.44 2.18
CA ASP A 146 0.08 15.04 3.38
C ASP A 146 -1.01 15.84 4.11
N ILE A 147 -1.50 15.28 5.21
CA ILE A 147 -2.50 15.91 6.08
C ILE A 147 -1.94 17.17 6.77
N HIS A 148 -0.62 17.28 6.91
CA HIS A 148 0.04 18.39 7.58
C HIS A 148 0.18 19.61 6.67
N LYS A 149 -0.10 19.46 5.36
CA LYS A 149 0.01 20.54 4.37
C LYS A 149 1.38 21.24 4.45
N GLY A 150 2.43 20.45 4.54
CA GLY A 150 3.82 20.88 4.62
C GLY A 150 4.21 21.59 5.93
N PHE A 151 3.42 21.51 7.00
CA PHE A 151 3.74 22.18 8.27
C PHE A 151 5.07 21.72 8.88
N PHE A 152 5.35 20.42 8.87
CA PHE A 152 6.56 19.84 9.47
C PHE A 152 7.75 19.71 8.51
N GLY A 153 7.65 20.23 7.28
CA GLY A 153 8.70 20.08 6.27
C GLY A 153 8.85 18.64 5.71
N PRO A 154 10.02 18.29 5.13
CA PRO A 154 10.24 17.01 4.44
C PRO A 154 10.69 15.85 5.34
N GLU A 155 11.01 16.11 6.61
CA GLU A 155 11.55 15.12 7.54
C GLU A 155 10.46 14.20 8.10
N CYS A 156 9.67 13.57 7.23
CA CYS A 156 8.55 12.71 7.60
C CYS A 156 9.00 11.53 8.49
N ALA A 157 10.23 11.05 8.29
CA ALA A 157 10.81 9.92 9.01
C ALA A 157 11.10 10.21 10.50
N SER A 158 11.03 11.48 10.93
CA SER A 158 11.13 11.85 12.34
C SER A 158 9.97 11.32 13.18
N CYS A 159 8.80 11.15 12.56
CA CYS A 159 7.56 10.71 13.22
C CYS A 159 6.96 9.44 12.60
N HIS A 160 7.08 9.27 11.29
CA HIS A 160 6.46 8.18 10.55
C HIS A 160 7.49 7.14 10.11
N THR A 161 7.05 5.90 9.96
CA THR A 161 7.92 4.81 9.50
C THR A 161 7.50 4.35 8.11
N THR A 162 8.39 3.65 7.41
CA THR A 162 8.07 3.02 6.13
C THR A 162 7.03 1.90 6.25
N ALA A 163 6.80 1.37 7.46
CA ALA A 163 5.78 0.36 7.73
C ALA A 163 4.40 0.98 7.99
N SER A 164 4.34 2.17 8.60
CA SER A 164 3.08 2.84 8.90
C SER A 164 3.22 4.34 9.09
N TRP A 165 2.23 5.09 8.57
CA TRP A 165 1.99 6.49 8.89
C TRP A 165 1.40 6.69 10.29
N LYS A 166 0.87 5.63 10.92
CA LYS A 166 0.31 5.75 12.27
C LYS A 166 1.44 5.84 13.29
N ILE A 167 1.42 6.92 14.07
CA ILE A 167 2.33 7.09 15.21
C ILE A 167 1.75 6.30 16.38
N SER A 168 2.48 5.30 16.86
CA SER A 168 2.04 4.50 18.00
C SER A 168 2.04 5.37 19.27
N GLY A 169 0.92 5.36 20.00
CA GLY A 169 0.78 6.12 21.25
C GLY A 169 0.59 7.63 21.08
N PHE A 170 0.48 8.15 19.85
CA PHE A 170 0.10 9.56 19.68
C PHE A 170 -1.31 9.78 20.24
N LEU A 171 -1.40 10.66 21.23
CA LEU A 171 -2.64 11.15 21.80
C LEU A 171 -2.71 12.63 21.51
N HIS A 172 -3.82 13.07 20.93
CA HIS A 172 -4.06 14.50 20.72
C HIS A 172 -4.02 15.21 22.09
N PRO A 173 -3.34 16.37 22.20
CA PRO A 173 -3.35 17.16 23.43
C PRO A 173 -4.78 17.46 23.88
N SER A 174 -4.96 17.73 25.18
CA SER A 174 -6.26 18.14 25.72
C SER A 174 -6.84 19.30 24.88
N PRO A 175 -8.16 19.32 24.60
CA PRO A 175 -8.82 20.48 24.00
C PRO A 175 -8.65 21.79 24.79
N LYS A 176 -8.15 21.72 26.03
CA LYS A 176 -7.78 22.90 26.85
C LYS A 176 -6.35 23.40 26.61
N SER A 177 -5.56 22.73 25.77
CA SER A 177 -4.20 23.14 25.43
C SER A 177 -4.19 24.48 24.71
N THR A 178 -3.16 25.29 24.96
CA THR A 178 -2.92 26.58 24.28
C THR A 178 -1.94 26.47 23.12
N GLU A 179 -1.27 25.32 22.99
CA GLU A 179 -0.16 25.11 22.05
C GLU A 179 -0.61 24.51 20.71
N CYS A 180 -1.78 24.91 20.21
CA CYS A 180 -2.37 24.36 18.99
C CYS A 180 -1.49 24.64 17.76
N SER A 181 -0.89 25.82 17.71
CA SER A 181 -0.08 26.31 16.60
C SER A 181 1.25 25.57 16.43
N GLN A 182 1.65 24.73 17.40
CA GLN A 182 2.79 23.83 17.27
C GLN A 182 2.53 22.70 16.27
N CYS A 183 1.26 22.42 15.92
CA CYS A 183 0.88 21.35 14.99
C CYS A 183 -0.13 21.79 13.92
N HIS A 184 -0.96 22.79 14.18
CA HIS A 184 -2.04 23.24 13.29
C HIS A 184 -1.72 24.59 12.65
N LYS A 185 -2.00 24.72 11.35
CA LYS A 185 -2.00 26.02 10.64
C LYS A 185 -3.40 26.61 10.65
N ALA A 186 -3.51 27.91 10.89
CA ALA A 186 -4.72 28.65 10.62
C ALA A 186 -5.06 28.60 9.11
N PRO A 187 -6.32 28.74 8.70
CA PRO A 187 -6.68 28.82 7.30
C PRO A 187 -6.03 30.07 6.66
N PRO A 188 -5.78 30.08 5.33
CA PRO A 188 -5.15 31.21 4.65
C PRO A 188 -5.82 32.56 4.92
N SER A 189 -7.14 32.59 5.12
CA SER A 189 -7.89 33.80 5.46
C SER A 189 -7.39 34.48 6.74
N HIS A 190 -6.91 33.72 7.73
CA HIS A 190 -6.43 34.28 9.00
C HIS A 190 -5.11 35.04 8.85
N TYR A 191 -4.36 34.81 7.77
CA TYR A 191 -3.14 35.54 7.47
C TYR A 191 -3.39 36.77 6.57
N MET A 192 -4.66 37.06 6.29
CA MET A 192 -5.11 38.22 5.52
C MET A 192 -5.90 39.18 6.44
N MET A 193 -6.44 40.26 5.88
CA MET A 193 -7.25 41.22 6.64
C MET A 193 -8.54 40.64 7.25
N HIS A 194 -8.93 39.41 6.89
CA HIS A 194 -10.13 38.77 7.43
C HIS A 194 -10.04 38.56 8.95
N PHE A 195 -8.87 38.19 9.46
CA PHE A 195 -8.69 37.96 10.91
C PHE A 195 -8.95 39.22 11.72
N GLU A 196 -8.33 40.33 11.31
CA GLU A 196 -8.43 41.62 12.00
C GLU A 196 -9.84 42.21 11.89
N MET A 197 -10.45 42.16 10.70
CA MET A 197 -11.71 42.85 10.42
C MET A 197 -12.95 42.05 10.81
N MET A 198 -12.89 40.72 10.71
CA MET A 198 -14.06 39.85 10.89
C MET A 198 -13.89 38.93 12.10
N ASP A 199 -12.86 38.08 12.13
CA ASP A 199 -12.75 37.01 13.13
C ASP A 199 -12.67 37.56 14.56
N LYS A 200 -11.84 38.59 14.80
CA LYS A 200 -11.75 39.28 16.11
C LYS A 200 -13.03 39.99 16.52
N MET A 201 -13.80 40.48 15.55
CA MET A 201 -15.04 41.21 15.82
C MET A 201 -16.19 40.25 16.15
N ILE A 202 -16.27 39.13 15.43
CA ILE A 202 -17.28 38.07 15.65
C ILE A 202 -17.04 37.36 16.98
N SER A 203 -15.78 37.04 17.30
CA SER A 203 -15.41 36.37 18.55
C SER A 203 -15.37 37.33 19.76
N GLY A 204 -15.24 38.63 19.53
CA GLY A 204 -14.99 39.63 20.59
C GLY A 204 -13.54 39.71 21.07
N GLU A 205 -12.64 38.86 20.54
CA GLU A 205 -11.24 38.72 20.96
C GLU A 205 -10.31 39.74 20.27
N LYS A 206 -10.51 41.03 20.52
CA LYS A 206 -9.82 42.15 19.84
C LYS A 206 -8.28 42.14 19.97
N ARG A 207 -7.73 41.46 20.96
CA ARG A 207 -6.27 41.41 21.23
C ARG A 207 -5.64 40.06 20.88
N ALA A 208 -6.40 39.11 20.34
CA ALA A 208 -5.87 37.81 19.97
C ALA A 208 -4.85 37.93 18.83
N ARG A 209 -3.81 37.10 18.89
CA ARG A 209 -2.90 36.84 17.78
C ARG A 209 -3.38 35.60 17.01
N VAL A 210 -3.03 35.50 15.73
CA VAL A 210 -3.46 34.40 14.84
C VAL A 210 -3.08 33.01 15.38
N ASP A 211 -1.94 32.90 16.07
CA ASP A 211 -1.44 31.66 16.68
C ASP A 211 -2.14 31.29 18.00
N GLN A 212 -2.93 32.19 18.59
CA GLN A 212 -3.67 31.96 19.83
C GLN A 212 -5.04 31.33 19.55
N CYS A 213 -5.03 30.18 18.87
CA CYS A 213 -6.24 29.50 18.42
C CYS A 213 -7.22 29.24 19.57
N PHE A 214 -6.69 28.94 20.76
CA PHE A 214 -7.45 28.68 21.97
C PHE A 214 -8.29 29.87 22.46
N SER A 215 -8.01 31.11 22.04
CA SER A 215 -8.84 32.26 22.41
C SER A 215 -10.23 32.17 21.79
N CYS A 216 -10.30 31.71 20.54
CA CYS A 216 -11.56 31.67 19.77
C CYS A 216 -12.10 30.24 19.57
N HIS A 217 -11.26 29.21 19.55
CA HIS A 217 -11.67 27.84 19.19
C HIS A 217 -11.61 26.87 20.38
N GLN A 218 -12.57 25.93 20.42
CA GLN A 218 -12.62 24.86 21.44
C GLN A 218 -11.94 23.56 21.01
N THR A 219 -11.82 23.31 19.71
CA THR A 219 -11.19 22.13 19.12
C THR A 219 -10.34 22.55 17.92
N ASP A 220 -9.77 21.58 17.21
CA ASP A 220 -9.07 21.78 15.93
C ASP A 220 -10.02 22.10 14.76
N SER A 221 -11.34 22.09 14.98
CA SER A 221 -12.33 22.54 14.01
C SER A 221 -12.51 24.06 14.09
N PHE A 222 -12.06 24.76 13.05
CA PHE A 222 -12.20 26.22 12.90
C PHE A 222 -13.66 26.70 12.88
N ASN A 223 -14.61 25.79 12.67
CA ASN A 223 -16.03 26.06 12.55
C ASN A 223 -16.70 26.26 13.93
N ASN A 224 -16.08 25.78 15.01
CA ASN A 224 -16.61 25.87 16.37
C ASN A 224 -15.95 27.04 17.12
N ILE A 225 -16.67 28.16 17.22
CA ILE A 225 -16.18 29.39 17.82
C ILE A 225 -16.77 29.55 19.24
N LYS A 226 -15.92 29.77 20.24
CA LYS A 226 -16.29 30.04 21.62
C LYS A 226 -17.24 31.24 21.70
N GLY A 227 -18.34 31.08 22.45
CA GLY A 227 -19.33 32.14 22.62
C GLY A 227 -20.23 32.42 21.41
N VAL A 228 -19.93 31.84 20.24
CA VAL A 228 -20.72 32.03 18.99
C VAL A 228 -21.40 30.72 18.57
N GLY A 229 -20.73 29.58 18.72
CA GLY A 229 -21.19 28.26 18.29
C GLY A 229 -20.67 27.87 16.91
N MET A 230 -21.40 26.97 16.24
CA MET A 230 -21.01 26.43 14.93
C MET A 230 -21.32 27.43 13.80
N VAL A 231 -20.28 27.87 13.09
CA VAL A 231 -20.40 28.78 11.95
C VAL A 231 -20.17 28.00 10.65
N LYS A 232 -21.03 28.23 9.64
CA LYS A 232 -20.85 27.65 8.30
C LYS A 232 -19.73 28.39 7.58
N VAL A 233 -18.59 27.72 7.42
CA VAL A 233 -17.47 28.19 6.61
C VAL A 233 -17.63 27.57 5.22
N HIS A 234 -17.52 28.39 4.17
CA HIS A 234 -17.77 28.03 2.77
C HIS A 234 -16.44 27.80 2.08
#